data_AF-A0A960HWQ2-F1
#
_entry.id   AF-A0A960HWQ2-F1
#
_cell.length_a   1.000
_cell.length_b   1.000
_cell.length_c   1.000
_cell.angle_alpha   90.00
_cell.angle_beta   90.00
_cell.angle_gamma   90.00
#
_symmetry.space_group_name_H-M   'P 1'
#
loop_
_entity.id
_entity.type
_entity.pdbx_description
1 polymer ?
#
loop_
_entity_poly.entity_id
_entity_poly.type
_entity_poly.pdbx_seq_one_letter_code
_entity_poly.pdbx_strand_id
1 'polypeptide(L)'
;MSLSAVLQAFATVFPAELPDKTMFATVVLVTRFRRPLPVWVGVAAAFVLHVTVAVVAGSVLGLLPDTAVQLAIAALFAVGAVLLWRAGSRAEAAGDEPEATEADAVPAWRVSATAFGVIAVAEWGDLTQIATASLAARSGEPVAT
;
A
#
# COMPACT_ATOMS: atom_id res chain seq x y z
N MET A 1 19.13 16.13 6.49
CA MET A 1 19.38 14.88 5.73
C MET A 1 20.54 15.08 4.78
N SER A 2 21.50 14.14 4.69
CA SER A 2 22.55 14.21 3.68
C SER A 2 22.03 13.71 2.32
N LEU A 3 22.40 14.38 1.24
CA LEU A 3 22.03 13.98 -0.14
C LEU A 3 22.43 12.52 -0.45
N SER A 4 23.52 12.06 0.16
CA SER A 4 24.00 10.67 0.07
C SER A 4 22.99 9.65 0.59
N ALA A 5 22.27 9.94 1.69
CA ALA A 5 21.31 9.03 2.27
C ALA A 5 20.07 8.86 1.37
N VAL A 6 19.61 9.97 0.76
CA VAL A 6 18.50 9.97 -0.20
C VAL A 6 18.85 9.15 -1.43
N LEU A 7 20.04 9.38 -2.01
CA LEU A 7 20.49 8.66 -3.20
C LEU A 7 20.69 7.16 -2.92
N GLN A 8 21.19 6.81 -1.74
CA GLN A 8 21.40 5.42 -1.35
C GLN A 8 20.07 4.68 -1.14
N ALA A 9 19.10 5.31 -0.48
CA ALA A 9 17.76 4.75 -0.31
C ALA A 9 17.05 4.59 -1.68
N PHE A 10 17.14 5.59 -2.55
CA PHE A 10 16.58 5.50 -3.90
C PHE A 10 17.23 4.37 -4.70
N ALA A 11 18.57 4.29 -4.72
CA ALA A 11 19.29 3.29 -5.52
C ALA A 11 19.08 1.84 -5.05
N THR A 12 18.73 1.60 -3.78
CA THR A 12 18.45 0.25 -3.27
C THR A 12 16.97 -0.14 -3.42
N VAL A 13 16.05 0.80 -3.17
CA VAL A 13 14.61 0.53 -3.20
C VAL A 13 14.08 0.51 -4.64
N PHE A 14 14.53 1.45 -5.47
CA PHE A 14 14.02 1.58 -6.84
C PHE A 14 14.18 0.29 -7.68
N PRO A 15 15.35 -0.38 -7.76
CA PRO A 15 15.48 -1.61 -8.53
C PRO A 15 14.69 -2.80 -7.95
N ALA A 16 14.49 -2.82 -6.62
CA ALA A 16 13.70 -3.85 -5.95
C ALA A 16 12.21 -3.79 -6.33
N GLU A 17 11.74 -2.65 -6.85
CA GLU A 17 10.34 -2.42 -7.20
C GLU A 17 10.08 -2.33 -8.72
N LEU A 18 11.07 -2.55 -9.60
CA LEU A 18 10.91 -2.29 -11.04
C LEU A 18 10.20 -3.37 -11.87
N PRO A 19 9.74 -4.47 -11.28
CA PRO A 19 8.52 -5.11 -11.77
C PRO A 19 7.51 -5.29 -10.64
N ASP A 20 7.16 -4.21 -9.95
CA ASP A 20 6.18 -4.24 -8.87
C ASP A 20 4.73 -4.27 -9.40
N LYS A 21 3.85 -4.89 -8.61
CA LYS A 21 2.42 -5.06 -8.87
C LYS A 21 1.72 -3.73 -9.14
N THR A 22 2.18 -2.61 -8.55
CA THR A 22 1.68 -1.26 -8.86
C THR A 22 1.87 -0.86 -10.32
N MET A 23 3.01 -1.21 -10.93
CA MET A 23 3.32 -0.81 -12.31
C MET A 23 2.38 -1.52 -13.29
N PHE A 24 2.17 -2.82 -13.10
CA PHE A 24 1.23 -3.59 -13.91
C PHE A 24 -0.20 -3.11 -13.72
N ALA A 25 -0.64 -2.87 -12.47
CA ALA A 25 -1.97 -2.34 -12.18
C ALA A 25 -2.19 -0.98 -12.86
N THR A 26 -1.21 -0.07 -12.78
CA THR A 26 -1.29 1.26 -13.37
C THR A 26 -1.40 1.19 -14.89
N VAL A 27 -0.59 0.35 -15.56
CA VAL A 27 -0.67 0.17 -17.02
C VAL A 27 -2.03 -0.40 -17.44
N VAL A 28 -2.56 -1.39 -16.71
CA VAL A 28 -3.91 -1.95 -16.95
C VAL A 28 -4.99 -0.88 -16.78
N LEU A 29 -4.90 -0.06 -15.74
CA LEU A 29 -5.83 1.04 -15.49
C LEU A 29 -5.78 2.13 -16.58
N VAL A 30 -4.58 2.54 -17.01
CA VAL A 30 -4.41 3.53 -18.09
C VAL A 30 -4.92 3.00 -19.41
N THR A 31 -4.64 1.74 -19.75
CA THR A 31 -5.12 1.11 -20.99
C THR A 31 -6.64 0.90 -20.99
N ARG A 32 -7.22 0.52 -19.84
CA ARG A 32 -8.67 0.36 -19.67
C ARG A 32 -9.41 1.68 -19.80
N PHE A 33 -8.98 2.72 -19.07
CA PHE A 33 -9.72 3.98 -19.00
C PHE A 33 -9.31 5.00 -20.06
N ARG A 34 -8.14 4.84 -20.70
CA ARG A 34 -7.57 5.81 -21.68
C ARG A 34 -7.45 7.24 -21.13
N ARG A 35 -7.36 7.37 -19.80
CA ARG A 35 -7.30 8.65 -19.07
C ARG A 35 -6.08 8.65 -18.14
N PRO A 36 -4.87 8.96 -18.64
CA PRO A 36 -3.64 8.82 -17.85
C PRO A 36 -3.59 9.75 -16.63
N LEU A 37 -4.05 11.00 -16.75
CA LEU A 37 -4.00 11.97 -15.65
C LEU A 37 -4.89 11.56 -14.45
N PRO A 38 -6.18 11.22 -14.63
CA PRO A 38 -7.00 10.73 -13.51
C PRO A 38 -6.46 9.47 -12.84
N VAL A 39 -5.93 8.52 -13.62
CA VAL A 39 -5.29 7.32 -13.05
C VAL A 39 -4.10 7.73 -12.19
N TRP A 40 -3.20 8.56 -12.72
CA TRP A 40 -2.03 9.05 -11.99
C TRP A 40 -2.39 9.74 -10.67
N VAL A 41 -3.43 10.59 -10.66
CA VAL A 41 -3.92 11.24 -9.43
C VAL A 41 -4.37 10.21 -8.39
N GLY A 42 -5.12 9.19 -8.81
CA GLY A 42 -5.59 8.13 -7.91
C GLY A 42 -4.44 7.31 -7.33
N VAL A 43 -3.49 6.90 -8.18
CA VAL A 43 -2.29 6.15 -7.78
C VAL A 43 -1.43 6.98 -6.82
N ALA A 44 -1.15 8.24 -7.14
CA ALA A 44 -0.36 9.13 -6.30
C ALA A 44 -1.01 9.36 -4.92
N ALA A 45 -2.34 9.55 -4.89
CA ALA A 45 -3.08 9.69 -3.63
C ALA A 45 -3.00 8.42 -2.77
N ALA A 46 -3.02 7.23 -3.39
CA ALA A 46 -2.85 5.97 -2.67
C ALA A 46 -1.45 5.88 -2.05
N PHE A 47 -0.39 6.22 -2.79
CA PHE A 47 0.96 6.23 -2.24
C PHE A 47 1.13 7.20 -1.07
N VAL A 48 0.58 8.42 -1.18
CA VAL A 48 0.59 9.39 -0.07
C VAL A 48 -0.09 8.81 1.16
N LEU A 49 -1.24 8.14 0.98
CA LEU A 49 -1.93 7.46 2.07
C LEU A 49 -1.03 6.38 2.71
N HIS A 50 -0.44 5.48 1.91
CA HIS A 50 0.41 4.40 2.44
C HIS A 50 1.61 4.92 3.22
N VAL A 51 2.33 5.90 2.67
CA VAL A 51 3.48 6.52 3.34
C VAL A 51 3.04 7.17 4.64
N THR A 52 1.95 7.94 4.62
CA THR A 52 1.42 8.61 5.82
C THR A 52 1.06 7.58 6.89
N VAL A 53 0.33 6.53 6.53
CA VAL A 53 -0.06 5.46 7.46
C VAL A 53 1.16 4.74 8.01
N ALA A 54 2.16 4.43 7.18
CA ALA A 54 3.38 3.76 7.61
C ALA A 54 4.18 4.61 8.60
N VAL A 55 4.38 5.90 8.29
CA VAL A 55 5.13 6.83 9.16
C VAL A 55 4.39 7.02 10.48
N VAL A 56 3.08 7.26 10.44
CA VAL A 56 2.27 7.41 11.67
C VAL A 56 2.31 6.13 12.51
N ALA A 57 2.06 4.96 11.91
CA ALA A 57 2.09 3.69 12.62
C ALA A 57 3.48 3.42 13.22
N GLY A 58 4.55 3.61 12.45
CA GLY A 58 5.93 3.46 12.89
C GLY A 58 6.27 4.40 14.05
N SER A 59 5.88 5.67 13.95
CA SER A 59 6.12 6.65 15.01
C SER A 59 5.43 6.28 16.33
N VAL A 60 4.18 5.81 16.26
CA VAL A 60 3.45 5.37 17.45
C VAL A 60 4.09 4.11 18.04
N LEU A 61 4.44 3.14 17.21
CA LEU A 61 5.11 1.90 17.63
C LEU A 61 6.45 2.18 18.34
N GLY A 62 7.20 3.18 17.90
CA GLY A 62 8.44 3.60 18.55
C GLY A 62 8.26 4.14 19.98
N LEU A 63 7.04 4.49 20.39
CA LEU A 63 6.74 4.99 21.75
C LEU A 63 6.30 3.87 22.71
N LEU A 64 6.01 2.67 22.21
CA LEU A 64 5.48 1.56 23.00
C LEU A 64 6.60 0.67 23.56
N PRO A 65 6.40 0.05 24.74
CA PRO A 65 7.32 -0.96 25.25
C PRO A 65 7.38 -2.19 24.33
N ASP A 66 8.59 -2.73 24.10
CA ASP A 66 8.82 -3.86 23.19
C ASP A 66 7.89 -5.05 23.45
N THR A 67 7.62 -5.37 24.72
CA THR A 67 6.74 -6.48 25.11
C THR A 67 5.30 -6.28 24.62
N ALA A 68 4.80 -5.03 24.62
CA ALA A 68 3.45 -4.72 24.14
C ALA A 68 3.36 -4.86 22.62
N VAL A 69 4.39 -4.41 21.90
CA VAL A 69 4.48 -4.55 20.43
C VAL A 69 4.55 -6.02 20.04
N GLN A 70 5.37 -6.82 20.71
CA GLN A 70 5.48 -8.27 20.45
C GLN A 70 4.15 -8.99 20.71
N LEU A 71 3.45 -8.66 21.81
CA LEU A 71 2.15 -9.25 22.12
C LEU A 71 1.10 -8.86 21.07
N ALA A 72 1.10 -7.61 20.62
CA ALA A 72 0.20 -7.13 19.57
C ALA A 72 0.46 -7.86 18.24
N ILE A 73 1.73 -8.02 17.84
CA ILE A 73 2.10 -8.79 16.65
C ILE A 73 1.64 -10.24 16.78
N ALA A 74 1.93 -10.89 17.92
CA ALA A 74 1.51 -12.27 18.18
C ALA A 74 -0.02 -12.44 18.10
N ALA A 75 -0.78 -11.51 18.69
CA ALA A 75 -2.23 -11.49 18.60
C ALA A 75 -2.73 -11.30 17.17
N LEU A 76 -2.13 -10.37 16.41
CA LEU A 76 -2.48 -10.11 15.01
C LEU A 76 -2.27 -11.37 14.15
N PHE A 77 -1.13 -12.04 14.28
CA PHE A 77 -0.84 -13.29 13.57
C PHE A 77 -1.77 -14.43 14.00
N ALA A 78 -2.07 -14.57 15.30
CA ALA A 78 -3.00 -15.59 15.78
C ALA A 78 -4.41 -15.37 15.24
N VAL A 79 -4.91 -14.12 15.28
CA VAL A 79 -6.21 -13.76 14.71
C VAL A 79 -6.22 -13.97 13.20
N GLY A 80 -5.18 -13.53 12.49
CA GLY A 80 -5.04 -13.74 11.05
C GLY A 80 -5.04 -15.21 10.67
N ALA A 81 -4.33 -16.05 11.41
CA ALA A 81 -4.33 -17.51 11.21
C ALA A 81 -5.72 -18.11 11.43
N VAL A 82 -6.44 -17.71 12.48
CA VAL A 82 -7.82 -18.17 12.74
C VAL A 82 -8.78 -17.72 11.63
N LEU A 83 -8.68 -16.45 11.21
CA LEU A 83 -9.51 -15.92 10.13
C LEU A 83 -9.24 -16.64 8.81
N LEU A 84 -7.97 -16.85 8.46
CA LEU A 84 -7.59 -17.54 7.23
C LEU A 84 -8.03 -19.02 7.24
N TRP A 85 -7.89 -19.70 8.38
CA TRP A 85 -8.42 -21.05 8.58
C TRP A 85 -9.94 -21.13 8.37
N ARG A 86 -10.67 -20.10 8.82
CA ARG A 86 -12.14 -20.00 8.65
C ARG A 86 -12.56 -19.50 7.27
N ALA A 87 -11.74 -18.71 6.59
CA ALA A 87 -12.01 -18.22 5.24
C ALA A 87 -11.73 -19.29 4.18
N GLY A 88 -10.67 -20.09 4.37
CA GLY A 88 -10.36 -21.25 3.52
C GLY A 88 -11.45 -22.33 3.51
N SER A 89 -12.37 -22.31 4.48
CA SER A 89 -13.55 -23.18 4.52
C SER A 89 -14.82 -22.55 3.91
N ARG A 90 -14.74 -21.34 3.35
CA ARG A 90 -15.87 -20.60 2.75
C ARG A 90 -15.61 -20.04 1.34
N ALA A 91 -14.45 -20.32 0.75
CA ALA A 91 -13.97 -19.69 -0.48
C ALA A 91 -14.51 -20.31 -1.79
N GLU A 92 -15.81 -20.63 -1.85
CA GLU A 92 -16.49 -21.15 -3.06
C GLU A 92 -17.69 -20.26 -3.49
N ALA A 93 -17.80 -19.02 -3.00
CA ALA A 93 -18.92 -18.15 -3.38
C ALA A 93 -18.56 -16.66 -3.35
N ALA A 94 -17.85 -16.17 -4.37
CA ALA A 94 -17.89 -14.78 -4.83
C ALA A 94 -17.12 -14.64 -6.15
N GLY A 95 -17.75 -15.07 -7.24
CA GLY A 95 -17.32 -14.70 -8.58
C GLY A 95 -18.20 -13.55 -9.08
N ASP A 96 -17.93 -12.33 -8.63
CA ASP A 96 -18.44 -11.14 -9.32
C ASP A 96 -17.37 -10.74 -10.33
N GLU A 97 -17.61 -11.10 -11.60
CA GLU A 97 -16.81 -10.54 -12.68
C GLU A 97 -17.12 -9.05 -12.78
N PRO A 98 -16.10 -8.16 -12.71
CA PRO A 98 -16.37 -6.73 -12.83
C PRO A 98 -16.88 -6.43 -14.23
N GLU A 99 -18.16 -6.07 -14.32
CA GLU A 99 -18.82 -5.62 -15.54
C GLU A 99 -17.95 -4.58 -16.23
N ALA A 100 -17.60 -4.83 -17.50
CA ALA A 100 -16.74 -3.97 -18.28
C ALA A 100 -17.47 -2.64 -18.58
N THR A 101 -17.39 -1.69 -17.65
CA THR A 101 -17.95 -0.34 -17.87
C THR A 101 -17.25 0.31 -19.06
N GLU A 102 -18.02 0.71 -20.07
CA GLU A 102 -17.54 1.43 -21.25
C GLU A 102 -16.74 2.68 -20.84
N ALA A 103 -15.48 2.75 -21.28
CA ALA A 103 -14.48 3.71 -20.81
C ALA A 103 -14.81 5.18 -21.13
N ASP A 104 -15.67 5.45 -22.11
CA ASP A 104 -15.93 6.81 -22.61
C ASP A 104 -16.99 7.57 -21.80
N ALA A 105 -17.80 6.89 -20.97
CA ALA A 105 -18.86 7.52 -20.17
C ALA A 105 -18.49 7.74 -18.68
N VAL A 106 -17.31 7.31 -18.24
CA VAL A 106 -16.93 7.35 -16.81
C VAL A 106 -16.31 8.72 -16.46
N PRO A 107 -16.85 9.45 -15.47
CA PRO A 107 -16.29 10.74 -15.06
C PRO A 107 -14.90 10.57 -14.42
N ALA A 108 -14.03 11.56 -14.63
CA ALA A 108 -12.63 11.52 -14.22
C ALA A 108 -12.40 11.17 -12.74
N TRP A 109 -13.24 11.68 -11.83
CA TRP A 109 -13.11 11.39 -10.40
C TRP A 109 -13.34 9.90 -10.07
N ARG A 110 -14.20 9.20 -10.81
CA ARG A 110 -14.41 7.74 -10.63
C ARG A 110 -13.21 6.96 -11.13
N VAL A 111 -12.56 7.39 -12.21
CA VAL A 111 -11.30 6.79 -12.67
C VAL A 111 -10.22 6.95 -11.60
N SER A 112 -10.08 8.13 -11.01
CA SER A 112 -9.16 8.36 -9.89
C SER A 112 -9.53 7.53 -8.65
N ALA A 113 -10.81 7.44 -8.30
CA ALA A 113 -11.26 6.64 -7.15
C ALA A 113 -11.01 5.14 -7.36
N THR A 114 -11.23 4.61 -8.57
CA THR A 114 -10.92 3.21 -8.90
C THR A 114 -9.41 2.96 -8.88
N ALA A 115 -8.61 3.83 -9.49
CA ALA A 115 -7.15 3.71 -9.44
C ALA A 115 -6.62 3.76 -8.00
N PHE A 116 -7.13 4.70 -7.20
CA PHE A 116 -6.84 4.80 -5.77
C PHE A 116 -7.20 3.51 -5.05
N GLY A 117 -8.44 3.00 -5.20
CA GLY A 117 -8.89 1.81 -4.49
C GLY A 117 -8.11 0.56 -4.86
N VAL A 118 -7.82 0.36 -6.15
CA VAL A 118 -7.02 -0.78 -6.61
C VAL A 118 -5.61 -0.74 -6.00
N ILE A 119 -4.92 0.39 -6.07
CA ILE A 119 -3.57 0.52 -5.51
C ILE A 119 -3.60 0.47 -3.98
N ALA A 120 -4.55 1.14 -3.34
CA ALA A 120 -4.67 1.19 -1.89
C ALA A 120 -4.82 -0.21 -1.26
N VAL A 121 -5.55 -1.10 -1.95
CA VAL A 121 -5.72 -2.49 -1.52
C VAL A 121 -4.53 -3.35 -1.92
N ALA A 122 -4.02 -3.19 -3.15
CA ALA A 122 -2.90 -3.99 -3.65
C ALA A 122 -1.61 -3.76 -2.84
N GLU A 123 -1.37 -2.53 -2.40
CA GLU A 123 -0.20 -2.13 -1.61
C GLU A 123 -0.37 -2.27 -0.10
N TRP A 124 -1.52 -2.77 0.35
CA TRP A 124 -1.77 -2.88 1.78
C TRP A 124 -0.86 -3.92 2.44
N GLY A 125 0.00 -3.44 3.35
CA GLY A 125 0.92 -4.30 4.09
C GLY A 125 2.11 -4.79 3.25
N ASP A 126 2.42 -4.10 2.16
CA ASP A 126 3.59 -4.41 1.34
C ASP A 126 4.91 -4.22 2.10
N LEU A 127 5.99 -4.82 1.58
CA LEU A 127 7.35 -4.73 2.14
C LEU A 127 7.78 -3.27 2.32
N THR A 128 7.40 -2.40 1.39
CA THR A 128 7.67 -0.96 1.43
C THR A 128 7.00 -0.25 2.61
N GLN A 129 5.76 -0.62 2.93
CA GLN A 129 5.01 -0.08 4.06
C GLN A 129 5.64 -0.50 5.39
N ILE A 130 6.06 -1.77 5.50
CA ILE A 130 6.77 -2.29 6.68
C ILE A 130 8.14 -1.63 6.83
N ALA A 131 8.91 -1.50 5.74
CA ALA A 131 10.22 -0.85 5.76
C ALA A 131 10.13 0.61 6.21
N THR A 132 9.16 1.35 5.67
CA THR A 132 8.90 2.75 6.05
C THR A 132 8.50 2.88 7.51
N ALA A 133 7.56 2.06 7.99
CA ALA A 133 7.15 2.06 9.39
C ALA A 133 8.31 1.71 10.33
N SER A 134 9.14 0.74 9.94
CA SER A 134 10.31 0.32 10.70
C SER A 134 11.40 1.39 10.76
N LEU A 135 11.59 2.14 9.67
CA LEU A 135 12.48 3.30 9.64
C LEU A 135 11.98 4.43 10.54
N ALA A 136 10.70 4.78 10.44
CA ALA A 136 10.07 5.79 11.29
C ALA A 136 10.20 5.44 12.78
N ALA A 137 9.91 4.19 13.15
CA ALA A 137 10.03 3.71 14.53
C ALA A 137 11.46 3.82 15.09
N ARG A 138 12.49 3.57 14.28
CA ARG A 138 13.90 3.64 14.69
C ARG A 138 14.47 5.06 14.71
N SER A 139 13.91 5.96 13.92
CA SER A 139 14.47 7.31 13.71
C SER A 139 14.26 8.26 14.90
N GLY A 140 13.29 7.99 15.79
CA GLY A 140 12.96 8.85 16.93
C GLY A 140 12.39 10.23 16.56
N GLU A 141 12.39 10.61 15.28
CA GLU A 141 11.88 11.88 14.75
C GLU A 141 10.71 11.63 13.78
N PRO A 142 9.44 11.75 14.25
CA PRO A 142 8.25 11.29 13.52
C PRO A 142 7.94 12.05 12.22
N VAL A 143 8.62 13.16 11.95
CA VAL A 143 8.35 14.05 10.79
C VAL A 143 9.60 14.24 9.92
N ALA A 144 10.72 13.62 10.28
CA ALA A 144 12.00 13.82 9.60
C ALA A 144 12.25 12.83 8.45
N THR A 145 11.44 11.77 8.32
CA THR A 145 11.53 10.75 7.26
C THR A 145 10.67 11.08 6.06
#